data_AF-A0A7K3S1P8-F1
#
_entry.id   AF-A0A7K3S1P8-F1
#
_cell.length_a   1.000
_cell.length_b   1.000
_cell.length_c   1.000
_cell.angle_alpha   90.00
_cell.angle_beta   90.00
_cell.angle_gamma   90.00
#
_symmetry.space_group_name_H-M   'P 1'
#
loop_
_entity.id
_entity.type
_entity.pdbx_description
1 polymer ?
#
loop_
_entity_poly.entity_id
_entity_poly.type
_entity_poly.pdbx_seq_one_letter_code
_entity_poly.pdbx_strand_id
1 'polypeptide(L)'
;MDARSHTHVTAALRLCLHALLAGLLALVVVRAVSEGAADTAAVVAVTLLTAALYAAGAARSSSVQPKDSARPKDPARPRTSVQPGTRAGAWWLGGLWVLWAALLVLSPDALWVAFPLYFLQLHFLPMRWALPAVVVTAAAAITSFVVHRQEIEPGAFIGPLIGAAVAVATVLGYDALFRESERRRELIVELVATRADLAEAERTAGTLAERERLAREIHDTLAQGLSSIQLLLRAAERSLPENAPATPHVRAAREAAQANLAEARSFVRALTPPDL
;
A
#
# COMPACT_ATOMS: atom_id res chain seq x y z
N MET A 1 -2.71 -5.79 -3.27
CA MET A 1 -2.52 -4.96 -4.48
C MET A 1 -1.03 -4.88 -4.75
N ASP A 2 -0.63 -5.35 -5.93
CA ASP A 2 0.74 -5.68 -6.29
C ASP A 2 1.68 -4.47 -6.27
N ALA A 3 2.91 -4.67 -5.77
CA ALA A 3 4.04 -3.75 -5.97
C ALA A 3 4.21 -3.29 -7.44
N ARG A 4 3.64 -4.05 -8.39
CA ARG A 4 3.54 -3.72 -9.82
C ARG A 4 2.81 -2.41 -10.11
N SER A 5 1.73 -2.07 -9.41
CA SER A 5 0.98 -0.82 -9.67
C SER A 5 1.83 0.42 -9.35
N HIS A 6 2.58 0.39 -8.25
CA HIS A 6 3.48 1.46 -7.84
C HIS A 6 4.65 1.66 -8.81
N THR A 7 5.17 0.57 -9.38
CA THR A 7 6.20 0.68 -10.43
C THR A 7 5.66 1.31 -11.72
N HIS A 8 4.40 1.07 -12.10
CA HIS A 8 3.83 1.67 -13.30
C HIS A 8 3.61 3.18 -13.15
N VAL A 9 3.07 3.65 -12.03
CA VAL A 9 2.85 5.09 -11.78
C VAL A 9 4.18 5.85 -11.73
N THR A 10 5.17 5.33 -11.01
CA THR A 10 6.50 5.96 -10.93
C THR A 10 7.28 5.88 -12.24
N ALA A 11 7.06 4.85 -13.07
CA ALA A 11 7.61 4.79 -14.43
C ALA A 11 6.93 5.81 -15.35
N ALA A 12 5.60 5.94 -15.30
CA ALA A 12 4.85 6.91 -16.08
C ALA A 12 5.23 8.35 -15.74
N LEU A 13 5.37 8.68 -14.45
CA LEU A 13 5.82 10.00 -14.00
C LEU A 13 7.24 10.33 -14.48
N ARG A 14 8.17 9.36 -14.43
CA ARG A 14 9.52 9.54 -14.97
C ARG A 14 9.51 9.75 -16.47
N LEU A 15 8.74 8.95 -17.21
CA LEU A 15 8.60 9.11 -18.66
C LEU A 15 8.04 10.48 -19.02
N CYS A 16 7.02 10.94 -18.30
CA CYS A 16 6.44 12.27 -18.46
C CYS A 16 7.48 13.37 -18.22
N LEU A 17 8.28 13.26 -17.16
CA LEU A 17 9.36 14.21 -16.87
C LEU A 17 10.45 14.23 -17.96
N HIS A 18 10.84 13.06 -18.47
CA HIS A 18 11.78 12.95 -19.58
C HIS A 18 11.23 13.60 -20.85
N ALA A 19 9.97 13.32 -21.19
CA ALA A 19 9.30 13.91 -22.36
C ALA A 19 9.15 15.43 -22.23
N LEU A 20 8.78 15.92 -21.05
CA LEU A 20 8.67 17.34 -20.74
C LEU A 20 10.01 18.07 -20.90
N LEU A 21 11.08 17.55 -20.32
CA LEU A 21 12.41 18.17 -20.45
C LEU A 21 12.89 18.17 -21.90
N ALA A 22 12.76 17.03 -22.59
CA ALA A 22 13.16 16.92 -24.00
C ALA A 22 12.37 17.89 -24.90
N GLY A 23 11.06 17.97 -24.71
CA GLY A 23 10.20 18.90 -25.46
C GLY A 23 10.55 20.36 -25.22
N LEU A 24 10.84 20.75 -23.97
CA LEU A 24 11.21 22.13 -23.64
C LEU A 24 12.61 22.52 -24.13
N LEU A 25 13.59 21.60 -24.07
CA LEU A 25 14.90 21.85 -24.67
C LEU A 25 14.81 21.95 -26.20
N ALA A 26 13.98 21.12 -26.84
CA ALA A 26 13.72 21.23 -28.27
C ALA A 26 13.05 22.58 -28.63
N LEU A 27 12.11 23.05 -27.81
CA LEU A 27 11.48 24.36 -27.99
C LEU A 27 12.50 25.50 -27.96
N VAL A 28 13.45 25.48 -27.01
CA VAL A 28 14.53 26.49 -26.92
C VAL A 28 15.38 26.50 -28.19
N VAL A 29 15.76 25.34 -28.70
CA VAL A 29 16.53 25.22 -29.95
C VAL A 29 15.74 25.75 -31.15
N VAL A 30 14.47 25.35 -31.29
CA VAL A 30 13.61 25.78 -32.41
C VAL A 30 13.43 27.29 -32.40
N ARG A 31 13.14 27.88 -31.23
CA ARG A 31 13.02 29.34 -31.05
C ARG A 31 14.31 30.06 -31.45
N ALA A 32 15.45 29.63 -30.91
CA ALA A 32 16.75 30.25 -31.19
C ALA A 32 17.14 30.19 -32.67
N VAL A 33 16.77 29.13 -33.38
CA VAL A 33 16.99 29.01 -34.83
C VAL A 33 16.01 29.88 -35.62
N SER A 34 14.74 29.94 -35.21
CA SER A 34 13.71 30.73 -35.89
C SER A 34 13.91 32.24 -35.79
N GLU A 35 14.47 32.71 -34.67
CA GLU A 35 14.72 34.13 -34.42
C GLU A 35 16.05 34.63 -35.04
N GLY A 36 16.93 33.71 -35.49
CA GLY A 36 18.16 34.07 -36.20
C GLY A 36 19.16 34.90 -35.37
N ALA A 37 19.14 34.78 -34.05
CA ALA A 37 20.00 35.54 -33.14
C ALA A 37 21.49 35.24 -33.35
N ALA A 38 22.37 36.19 -33.05
CA ALA A 38 23.83 36.00 -33.15
C ALA A 38 24.33 34.82 -32.27
N ASP A 39 23.61 34.54 -31.17
CA ASP A 39 23.98 33.54 -30.17
C ASP A 39 23.40 32.13 -30.43
N THR A 40 22.73 31.89 -31.58
CA THR A 40 22.06 30.60 -31.86
C THR A 40 23.00 29.40 -31.70
N ALA A 41 24.25 29.50 -32.17
CA ALA A 41 25.23 28.42 -32.03
C ALA A 41 25.56 28.11 -30.57
N ALA A 42 25.69 29.15 -29.73
CA ALA A 42 25.94 29.00 -28.31
C ALA A 42 24.72 28.38 -27.59
N VAL A 43 23.51 28.83 -27.89
CA VAL A 43 22.26 28.28 -27.33
C VAL A 43 22.14 26.79 -27.65
N VAL A 44 22.38 26.38 -28.90
CA VAL A 44 22.34 24.98 -29.31
C VAL A 44 23.40 24.15 -28.58
N ALA A 45 24.63 24.65 -28.50
CA ALA A 45 25.72 23.95 -27.81
C ALA A 45 25.42 23.72 -26.32
N VAL A 46 24.98 24.76 -25.60
CA VAL A 46 24.64 24.64 -24.16
C VAL A 46 23.40 23.75 -23.96
N THR A 47 22.43 23.79 -24.88
CA THR A 47 21.25 22.92 -24.83
C THR A 47 21.63 21.44 -24.99
N LEU A 48 22.50 21.13 -25.95
CA LEU A 48 23.01 19.77 -26.15
C LEU A 48 23.84 19.29 -24.95
N LEU A 49 24.65 20.16 -24.35
CA LEU A 49 25.38 19.86 -23.12
C LEU A 49 24.42 19.57 -21.96
N THR A 50 23.35 20.35 -21.83
CA THR A 50 22.30 20.14 -20.81
C THR A 50 21.61 18.79 -21.00
N ALA A 51 21.22 18.46 -22.24
CA ALA A 51 20.61 17.18 -22.58
C ALA A 51 21.56 16.00 -22.31
N ALA A 52 22.83 16.13 -22.66
CA ALA A 52 23.85 15.10 -22.43
C ALA A 52 24.10 14.88 -20.93
N LEU A 53 24.23 15.96 -20.14
CA LEU A 53 24.37 15.86 -18.68
C LEU A 53 23.14 15.21 -18.06
N TYR A 54 21.94 15.60 -18.50
CA TYR A 54 20.71 15.01 -18.02
C TYR A 54 20.62 13.50 -18.32
N ALA A 55 20.86 13.11 -19.58
CA ALA A 55 20.84 11.71 -20.01
C ALA A 55 21.88 10.87 -19.26
N ALA A 56 23.07 11.43 -19.02
CA ALA A 56 24.13 10.77 -18.27
C ALA A 56 23.76 10.58 -16.77
N GLY A 57 22.94 11.46 -16.20
CA GLY A 57 22.36 11.26 -14.86
C GLY A 57 21.26 10.20 -14.85
N ALA A 58 20.35 10.26 -15.84
CA ALA A 58 19.25 9.31 -15.97
C ALA A 58 19.73 7.87 -16.20
N ALA A 59 20.76 7.65 -17.02
CA ALA A 59 21.35 6.33 -17.24
C ALA A 59 22.03 5.75 -15.96
N ARG A 60 22.61 6.62 -15.14
CA ARG A 60 23.23 6.24 -13.86
C ARG A 60 22.22 6.01 -12.73
N SER A 61 20.98 6.48 -12.88
CA SER A 61 19.90 6.24 -11.92
C SER A 61 19.06 5.01 -12.29
N SER A 62 18.85 4.74 -13.59
CA SER A 62 18.08 3.59 -14.08
C SER A 62 18.81 2.24 -13.95
N SER A 63 20.14 2.24 -13.93
CA SER A 63 20.97 1.05 -13.72
C SER A 63 20.90 0.47 -12.30
N VAL A 64 20.16 1.11 -11.39
CA VAL A 64 20.01 0.71 -9.98
C VAL A 64 18.65 0.05 -9.68
N GLN A 65 17.93 -0.44 -10.70
CA GLN A 65 16.74 -1.27 -10.44
C GLN A 65 17.19 -2.70 -10.13
N PRO A 66 17.03 -3.22 -8.90
CA PRO A 66 17.46 -4.57 -8.57
C PRO A 66 16.52 -5.54 -9.29
N LYS A 67 17.01 -6.12 -10.40
CA LYS A 67 16.51 -7.39 -10.90
C LYS A 67 16.95 -8.43 -9.89
N ASP A 68 16.00 -8.90 -9.09
CA ASP A 68 16.10 -10.10 -8.26
C ASP A 68 17.30 -10.19 -7.29
N SER A 69 17.12 -9.79 -6.02
CA SER A 69 18.06 -10.24 -4.99
C SER A 69 17.40 -10.49 -3.64
N ALA A 70 16.93 -11.72 -3.47
CA ALA A 70 16.77 -12.40 -2.19
C ALA A 70 18.15 -12.68 -1.51
N ARG A 71 19.11 -11.75 -1.55
CA ARG A 71 20.44 -11.95 -0.96
C ARG A 71 20.93 -10.69 -0.25
N PRO A 72 21.18 -10.73 1.06
CA PRO A 72 21.67 -9.58 1.79
C PRO A 72 23.21 -9.52 1.73
N LYS A 73 23.72 -8.28 1.70
CA LYS A 73 25.11 -7.84 1.92
C LYS A 73 26.08 -8.02 0.74
N ASP A 74 26.20 -6.96 -0.06
CA ASP A 74 27.45 -6.66 -0.78
C ASP A 74 27.88 -5.20 -0.45
N PRO A 75 29.05 -4.96 0.16
CA PRO A 75 29.47 -3.64 0.64
C PRO A 75 30.08 -2.73 -0.44
N ALA A 76 30.16 -3.17 -1.69
CA ALA A 76 30.79 -2.42 -2.79
C ALA A 76 29.75 -1.77 -3.72
N ARG A 77 28.98 -0.81 -3.20
CA ARG A 77 28.12 0.04 -4.03
C ARG A 77 29.00 0.98 -4.88
N PRO A 78 28.84 1.08 -6.22
CA PRO A 78 29.61 2.02 -7.01
C PRO A 78 29.33 3.45 -6.54
N ARG A 79 30.40 4.18 -6.17
CA ARG A 79 30.38 5.52 -5.55
C ARG A 79 29.76 6.63 -6.44
N THR A 80 29.30 6.29 -7.64
CA THR A 80 28.89 7.21 -8.70
C THR A 80 27.41 7.13 -9.09
N SER A 81 26.59 6.31 -8.41
CA SER A 81 25.15 6.26 -8.70
C SER A 81 24.45 7.56 -8.31
N VAL A 82 23.76 8.20 -9.27
CA VAL A 82 22.98 9.42 -9.05
C VAL A 82 21.66 9.02 -8.39
N GLN A 83 21.62 9.09 -7.05
CA GLN A 83 20.43 8.76 -6.25
C GLN A 83 19.92 10.01 -5.50
N PRO A 84 18.60 10.12 -5.27
CA PRO A 84 18.02 11.14 -4.40
C PRO A 84 18.73 11.19 -3.04
N GLY A 85 19.00 12.40 -2.53
CA GLY A 85 19.66 12.60 -1.22
C GLY A 85 21.17 12.32 -1.16
N THR A 86 21.82 11.89 -2.25
CA THR A 86 23.28 11.70 -2.28
C THR A 86 24.03 12.96 -2.74
N ARG A 87 25.30 13.10 -2.31
CA ARG A 87 26.18 14.19 -2.80
C ARG A 87 26.34 14.19 -4.32
N ALA A 88 26.47 13.00 -4.93
CA ALA A 88 26.57 12.86 -6.38
C ALA A 88 25.32 13.39 -7.10
N GLY A 89 24.12 13.15 -6.55
CA GLY A 89 22.88 13.73 -7.07
C GLY A 89 22.81 15.24 -6.93
N ALA A 90 23.26 15.78 -5.80
CA ALA A 90 23.33 17.23 -5.60
C ALA A 90 24.32 17.91 -6.57
N TRP A 91 25.50 17.33 -6.81
CA TRP A 91 26.46 17.84 -7.79
C TRP A 91 25.93 17.79 -9.22
N TRP A 92 25.28 16.68 -9.59
CA TRP A 92 24.65 16.53 -10.90
C TRP A 92 23.54 17.57 -11.12
N LEU A 93 22.67 17.76 -10.12
CA LEU A 93 21.62 18.78 -10.17
C LEU A 93 22.22 20.19 -10.23
N GLY A 94 23.28 20.46 -9.47
CA GLY A 94 24.00 21.73 -9.52
C GLY A 94 24.58 22.02 -10.90
N GLY A 95 25.17 21.01 -11.55
CA GLY A 95 25.66 21.13 -12.93
C GLY A 95 24.53 21.44 -13.93
N LEU A 96 23.37 20.79 -13.77
CA LEU A 96 22.20 21.05 -14.60
C LEU A 96 21.66 22.48 -14.40
N TRP A 97 21.63 22.95 -13.15
CA TRP A 97 21.22 24.32 -12.82
C TRP A 97 22.18 25.37 -13.37
N VAL A 98 23.50 25.13 -13.32
CA VAL A 98 24.51 26.04 -13.89
C VAL A 98 24.38 26.13 -15.41
N LEU A 99 24.20 24.99 -16.10
CA LEU A 99 23.96 25.00 -17.55
C LEU A 99 22.65 25.70 -17.91
N TRP A 100 21.61 25.51 -17.12
CA TRP A 100 20.35 26.23 -17.30
C TRP A 100 20.47 27.73 -17.05
N ALA A 101 21.22 28.15 -16.03
CA ALA A 101 21.52 29.56 -15.78
C ALA A 101 22.32 30.18 -16.94
N ALA A 102 23.24 29.43 -17.54
CA ALA A 102 23.92 29.86 -18.76
C ALA A 102 22.95 30.01 -19.95
N LEU A 103 21.99 29.10 -20.12
CA LEU A 103 20.92 29.24 -21.12
C LEU A 103 20.07 30.49 -20.89
N LEU A 104 19.75 30.82 -19.63
CA LEU A 104 19.01 32.04 -19.28
C LEU A 104 19.75 33.33 -19.62
N VAL A 105 21.09 33.31 -19.71
CA VAL A 105 21.88 34.47 -20.14
C VAL A 105 21.89 34.60 -21.67
N LEU A 106 21.72 33.49 -22.39
CA LEU A 106 21.75 33.46 -23.86
C LEU A 106 20.36 33.63 -24.48
N SER A 107 19.30 33.20 -23.79
CA SER A 107 17.94 33.23 -24.33
C SER A 107 16.89 33.36 -23.22
N PRO A 108 15.94 34.30 -23.34
CA PRO A 108 14.83 34.40 -22.41
C PRO A 108 13.93 33.14 -22.44
N ASP A 109 13.84 32.45 -23.58
CA ASP A 109 12.98 31.26 -23.73
C ASP A 109 13.47 30.06 -22.89
N ALA A 110 14.69 30.11 -22.36
CA ALA A 110 15.18 29.10 -21.42
C ALA A 110 14.40 29.08 -20.09
N LEU A 111 13.59 30.11 -19.80
CA LEU A 111 12.73 30.17 -18.61
C LEU A 111 11.80 28.96 -18.51
N TRP A 112 11.32 28.43 -19.64
CA TRP A 112 10.39 27.30 -19.65
C TRP A 112 11.00 26.02 -19.06
N VAL A 113 12.31 25.85 -19.18
CA VAL A 113 13.06 24.71 -18.64
C VAL A 113 13.09 24.72 -17.09
N ALA A 114 12.72 25.83 -16.44
CA ALA A 114 12.57 25.90 -14.98
C ALA A 114 11.55 24.87 -14.45
N PHE A 115 10.49 24.59 -15.22
CA PHE A 115 9.41 23.71 -14.79
C PHE A 115 9.87 22.28 -14.46
N PRO A 116 10.53 21.53 -15.38
CA PRO A 116 11.11 20.23 -15.04
C PRO A 116 12.22 20.31 -13.98
N LEU A 117 12.93 21.44 -13.87
CA LEU A 117 13.93 21.64 -12.80
C LEU A 117 13.27 21.68 -11.41
N TYR A 118 12.08 22.27 -11.25
CA TYR A 118 11.36 22.25 -9.97
C TYR A 118 11.07 20.81 -9.52
N PHE A 119 10.60 19.95 -10.43
CA PHE A 119 10.38 18.53 -10.12
C PHE A 119 11.68 17.82 -9.75
N LEU A 120 12.78 18.10 -10.47
CA LEU A 120 14.09 17.53 -10.17
C LEU A 120 14.60 17.96 -8.79
N GLN A 121 14.45 19.24 -8.44
CA GLN A 121 14.83 19.78 -7.14
C GLN A 121 14.01 19.16 -6.01
N LEU A 122 12.69 19.12 -6.15
CA LEU A 122 11.79 18.50 -5.17
C LEU A 122 12.02 16.99 -5.00
N HIS A 123 12.48 16.31 -6.05
CA HIS A 123 12.75 14.87 -5.99
C HIS A 123 14.15 14.53 -5.44
N PHE A 124 15.19 15.30 -5.79
CA PHE A 124 16.57 14.97 -5.43
C PHE A 124 17.05 15.62 -4.14
N LEU A 125 16.48 16.77 -3.74
CA LEU A 125 16.83 17.47 -2.50
C LEU A 125 15.83 17.12 -1.39
N PRO A 126 16.30 17.08 -0.12
CA PRO A 126 15.37 17.03 1.00
C PRO A 126 14.52 18.30 1.04
N MET A 127 13.28 18.19 1.52
CA MET A 127 12.27 19.28 1.50
C MET A 127 12.80 20.64 1.99
N ARG A 128 13.66 20.63 3.03
CA ARG A 128 14.33 21.82 3.59
C ARG A 128 15.17 22.62 2.59
N TRP A 129 15.78 21.95 1.61
CA TRP A 129 16.63 22.57 0.58
C TRP A 129 15.91 22.67 -0.77
N ALA A 130 14.91 21.82 -1.01
CA ALA A 130 14.15 21.85 -2.25
C ALA A 130 13.31 23.14 -2.39
N LEU A 131 12.60 23.55 -1.33
CA LEU A 131 11.81 24.79 -1.36
C LEU A 131 12.65 26.05 -1.67
N PRO A 132 13.77 26.33 -0.96
CA PRO A 132 14.60 27.47 -1.33
C PRO A 132 15.21 27.34 -2.73
N ALA A 133 15.57 26.14 -3.19
CA ALA A 133 16.05 25.93 -4.56
C ALA A 133 14.99 26.27 -5.62
N VAL A 134 13.73 25.91 -5.38
CA VAL A 134 12.59 26.26 -6.25
C VAL A 134 12.40 27.77 -6.30
N VAL A 135 12.45 28.44 -5.14
CA VAL A 135 12.35 29.91 -5.06
C VAL A 135 13.49 30.58 -5.82
N VAL A 136 14.74 30.11 -5.64
CA VAL A 136 15.91 30.63 -6.36
C VAL A 136 15.77 30.44 -7.87
N THR A 137 15.24 29.29 -8.30
CA THR A 137 15.03 28.99 -9.73
C THR A 137 13.92 29.85 -10.32
N ALA A 138 12.83 30.07 -9.60
CA ALA A 138 11.76 30.98 -10.02
C ALA A 138 12.25 32.42 -10.11
N ALA A 139 13.02 32.88 -9.11
CA ALA A 139 13.60 34.21 -9.11
C ALA A 139 14.57 34.39 -10.29
N ALA A 140 15.46 33.43 -10.55
CA ALA A 140 16.39 33.47 -11.68
C ALA A 140 15.66 33.54 -13.04
N ALA A 141 14.56 32.78 -13.20
CA ALA A 141 13.75 32.83 -14.42
C ALA A 141 13.09 34.21 -14.62
N ILE A 142 12.50 34.77 -13.56
CA ILE A 142 11.88 36.10 -13.59
C ILE A 142 12.92 37.19 -13.87
N THR A 143 14.06 37.17 -13.16
CA THR A 143 15.14 38.15 -13.34
C THR A 143 15.70 38.10 -14.76
N SER A 144 15.96 36.90 -15.31
CA SER A 144 16.43 36.76 -16.69
C SER A 144 15.45 37.39 -17.67
N PHE A 145 14.14 37.11 -17.56
CA PHE A 145 13.16 37.65 -18.49
C PHE A 145 13.12 39.19 -18.45
N VAL A 146 13.09 39.78 -17.25
CA VAL A 146 13.05 41.24 -17.07
C VAL A 146 14.29 41.91 -17.66
N VAL A 147 15.47 41.31 -17.47
CA VAL A 147 16.74 41.86 -17.99
C VAL A 147 16.76 41.85 -19.53
N HIS A 148 16.31 40.76 -20.17
CA HIS A 148 16.35 40.62 -21.63
C HIS A 148 15.31 41.46 -22.36
N ARG A 149 14.07 41.49 -21.85
CA ARG A 149 12.94 42.11 -22.57
C ARG A 149 12.73 43.58 -22.22
N GLN A 150 13.24 44.06 -21.09
CA GLN A 150 13.01 45.42 -20.56
C GLN A 150 11.51 45.79 -20.41
N GLU A 151 10.60 44.84 -20.61
CA GLU A 151 9.15 44.97 -20.53
C GLU A 151 8.60 44.06 -19.43
N ILE A 152 7.69 44.60 -18.62
CA ILE A 152 7.04 43.85 -17.55
C ILE A 152 5.77 43.21 -18.13
N GLU A 153 5.93 42.04 -18.75
CA GLU A 153 4.80 41.20 -19.13
C GLU A 153 4.32 40.37 -17.92
N PRO A 154 3.01 40.40 -17.58
CA PRO A 154 2.48 39.60 -16.47
C PRO A 154 2.78 38.10 -16.59
N GLY A 155 2.82 37.58 -17.82
CA GLY A 155 3.10 36.17 -18.10
C GLY A 155 4.45 35.67 -17.57
N ALA A 156 5.47 36.54 -17.56
CA ALA A 156 6.81 36.20 -17.08
C ALA A 156 6.89 35.98 -15.57
N PHE A 157 5.98 36.58 -14.81
CA PHE A 157 5.86 36.37 -13.36
C PHE A 157 4.92 35.21 -13.07
N ILE A 158 3.78 35.18 -13.75
CA ILE A 158 2.72 34.18 -13.52
C ILE A 158 3.21 32.78 -13.87
N GLY A 159 3.93 32.61 -14.98
CA GLY A 159 4.41 31.29 -15.44
C GLY A 159 5.29 30.56 -14.41
N PRO A 160 6.43 31.14 -13.99
CA PRO A 160 7.30 30.54 -12.98
C PRO A 160 6.60 30.34 -11.62
N LEU A 161 5.76 31.28 -11.19
CA LEU A 161 5.04 31.18 -9.91
C LEU A 161 4.01 30.05 -9.91
N ILE A 162 3.16 29.97 -10.95
CA ILE A 162 2.18 28.88 -11.08
C ILE A 162 2.92 27.56 -11.28
N GLY A 163 3.95 27.52 -12.11
CA GLY A 163 4.75 26.31 -12.34
C GLY A 163 5.37 25.77 -11.05
N ALA A 164 5.95 26.65 -10.21
CA ALA A 164 6.49 26.30 -8.91
C ALA A 164 5.38 25.80 -7.96
N ALA A 165 4.26 26.52 -7.87
CA ALA A 165 3.14 26.14 -7.01
C ALA A 165 2.55 24.77 -7.39
N VAL A 166 2.35 24.53 -8.69
CA VAL A 166 1.86 23.24 -9.22
C VAL A 166 2.86 22.12 -8.95
N ALA A 167 4.16 22.35 -9.17
CA ALA A 167 5.18 21.34 -8.88
C ALA A 167 5.21 20.97 -7.39
N VAL A 168 5.19 21.96 -6.50
CA VAL A 168 5.17 21.75 -5.03
C VAL A 168 3.88 21.02 -4.62
N ALA A 169 2.72 21.49 -5.08
CA ALA A 169 1.44 20.87 -4.77
C ALA A 169 1.34 19.42 -5.25
N THR A 170 1.87 19.12 -6.44
CA THR A 170 1.88 17.76 -7.02
C THR A 170 2.74 16.82 -6.19
N VAL A 171 3.95 17.24 -5.81
CA VAL A 171 4.86 16.39 -5.01
C VAL A 171 4.30 16.17 -3.61
N LEU A 172 3.86 17.23 -2.92
CA LEU A 172 3.27 17.12 -1.58
C LEU A 172 1.96 16.32 -1.60
N GLY A 173 1.14 16.53 -2.62
CA GLY A 173 -0.12 15.82 -2.83
C GLY A 173 0.10 14.33 -3.06
N TYR A 174 1.08 13.97 -3.91
CA TYR A 174 1.46 12.57 -4.13
C TYR A 174 1.94 11.91 -2.84
N ASP A 175 2.81 12.58 -2.08
CA ASP A 175 3.31 12.08 -0.80
C ASP A 175 2.19 11.90 0.24
N ALA A 176 1.22 12.82 0.28
CA ALA A 176 0.07 12.72 1.18
C ALA A 176 -0.85 11.56 0.78
N LEU A 177 -1.17 11.44 -0.51
CA LEU A 177 -1.99 10.35 -1.05
C LEU A 177 -1.34 8.99 -0.82
N PHE A 178 -0.02 8.90 -0.98
CA PHE A 178 0.71 7.67 -0.78
C PHE A 178 0.68 7.21 0.69
N ARG A 179 0.94 8.13 1.64
CA ARG A 179 0.85 7.82 3.07
C ARG A 179 -0.56 7.39 3.48
N GLU A 180 -1.58 8.02 2.92
CA GLU A 180 -2.97 7.66 3.19
C GLU A 180 -3.31 6.27 2.62
N SER A 181 -2.84 5.97 1.41
CA SER A 181 -3.01 4.66 0.79
C SER A 181 -2.38 3.54 1.61
N GLU A 182 -1.17 3.73 2.15
CA GLU A 182 -0.53 2.71 2.99
C GLU A 182 -1.28 2.51 4.31
N ARG A 183 -1.70 3.58 4.98
CA ARG A 183 -2.53 3.45 6.20
C ARG A 183 -3.82 2.69 5.95
N ARG A 184 -4.52 3.02 4.85
CA ARG A 184 -5.74 2.31 4.46
C ARG A 184 -5.46 0.83 4.20
N ARG A 185 -4.30 0.51 3.61
CA ARG A 185 -3.89 -0.87 3.37
C ARG A 185 -3.65 -1.63 4.68
N GLU A 186 -2.94 -1.03 5.63
CA GLU A 186 -2.70 -1.60 6.96
C GLU A 186 -4.01 -1.90 7.68
N LEU A 187 -4.95 -0.94 7.68
CA LEU A 187 -6.28 -1.12 8.29
C LEU A 187 -7.11 -2.23 7.63
N ILE A 188 -7.03 -2.39 6.30
CA ILE A 188 -7.72 -3.48 5.59
C ILE A 188 -7.14 -4.83 6.01
N VAL A 189 -5.81 -4.93 6.12
CA VAL A 189 -5.14 -6.17 6.55
C VAL A 189 -5.56 -6.53 7.97
N GLU A 190 -5.54 -5.56 8.88
CA GLU A 190 -5.98 -5.75 10.27
C GLU A 190 -7.46 -6.15 10.34
N LEU A 191 -8.34 -5.47 9.61
CA LEU A 191 -9.77 -5.80 9.58
C LEU A 191 -10.04 -7.23 9.08
N VAL A 192 -9.31 -7.67 8.04
CA VAL A 192 -9.43 -9.03 7.50
C VAL A 192 -8.96 -10.05 8.51
N ALA A 193 -7.84 -9.80 9.21
CA ALA A 193 -7.35 -10.67 10.27
C ALA A 193 -8.37 -10.80 11.42
N THR A 194 -8.86 -9.69 11.95
CA THR A 194 -9.86 -9.68 13.04
C THR A 194 -11.16 -10.39 12.64
N ARG A 195 -11.61 -10.26 11.37
CA ARG A 195 -12.77 -11.00 10.88
C ARG A 195 -12.53 -12.50 10.80
N ALA A 196 -11.31 -12.93 10.46
CA ALA A 196 -10.95 -14.34 10.44
C ALA A 196 -10.96 -14.91 11.87
N ASP A 197 -10.41 -14.17 12.83
CA ASP A 197 -10.40 -14.56 14.24
C ASP A 197 -11.83 -14.63 14.81
N LEU A 198 -12.68 -13.65 14.49
CA LEU A 198 -14.10 -13.66 14.90
C LEU A 198 -14.85 -14.85 14.30
N ALA A 199 -14.66 -15.13 13.01
CA ALA A 199 -15.32 -16.27 12.37
C ALA A 199 -14.91 -17.60 13.01
N GLU A 200 -13.64 -17.75 13.43
CA GLU A 200 -13.18 -18.95 14.11
C GLU A 200 -13.74 -19.07 15.54
N ALA A 201 -13.82 -17.96 16.26
CA ALA A 201 -14.48 -17.90 17.57
C ALA A 201 -15.97 -18.27 17.47
N GLU A 202 -16.69 -17.74 16.48
CA GLU A 202 -18.10 -18.06 16.23
C GLU A 202 -18.31 -19.53 15.85
N ARG A 203 -17.45 -20.12 15.01
CA ARG A 203 -17.51 -21.56 14.69
C ARG A 203 -17.30 -22.42 15.92
N THR A 204 -16.33 -22.05 16.77
CA THR A 204 -16.03 -22.79 17.99
C THR A 204 -17.20 -22.70 18.96
N ALA A 205 -17.76 -21.50 19.17
CA ALA A 205 -18.94 -21.28 19.98
C ALA A 205 -20.17 -22.04 19.44
N GLY A 206 -20.39 -22.00 18.14
CA GLY A 206 -21.47 -22.75 17.48
C GLY A 206 -21.33 -24.26 17.64
N THR A 207 -20.12 -24.80 17.51
CA THR A 207 -19.85 -26.24 17.72
C THR A 207 -20.10 -26.65 19.17
N LEU A 208 -19.72 -25.82 20.14
CA LEU A 208 -19.98 -26.08 21.56
C LEU A 208 -21.48 -26.02 21.88
N ALA A 209 -22.19 -25.00 21.39
CA ALA A 209 -23.62 -24.86 21.57
C ALA A 209 -24.39 -26.05 20.97
N GLU A 210 -23.98 -26.51 19.78
CA GLU A 210 -24.60 -27.67 19.14
C GLU A 210 -24.30 -28.97 19.89
N ARG A 211 -23.07 -29.15 20.40
CA ARG A 211 -22.74 -30.31 21.25
C ARG A 211 -23.61 -30.34 22.51
N GLU A 212 -23.81 -29.20 23.15
CA GLU A 212 -24.67 -29.11 24.35
C GLU A 212 -26.15 -29.39 24.00
N ARG A 213 -26.63 -28.87 22.87
CA ARG A 213 -27.98 -29.15 22.36
C ARG A 213 -28.17 -30.64 22.10
N LEU A 214 -27.23 -31.27 21.37
CA LEU A 214 -27.25 -32.69 21.06
C LEU A 214 -27.16 -33.56 22.32
N ALA A 215 -26.32 -33.18 23.29
CA ALA A 215 -26.23 -33.89 24.56
C ALA A 215 -27.58 -33.90 25.29
N ARG A 216 -28.29 -32.76 25.34
CA ARG A 216 -29.64 -32.67 25.91
C ARG A 216 -30.67 -33.50 25.14
N GLU A 217 -30.70 -33.40 23.81
CA GLU A 217 -31.66 -34.13 22.96
C GLU A 217 -31.47 -35.65 23.04
N ILE A 218 -30.22 -36.12 23.00
CA ILE A 218 -29.89 -37.54 23.19
C ILE A 218 -30.31 -37.98 24.59
N HIS A 219 -30.04 -37.15 25.60
CA HIS A 219 -30.40 -37.49 26.97
C HIS A 219 -31.91 -37.63 27.16
N ASP A 220 -32.69 -36.68 26.65
CA ASP A 220 -34.16 -36.71 26.74
C ASP A 220 -34.72 -37.95 26.01
N THR A 221 -34.18 -38.25 24.83
CA THR A 221 -34.56 -39.44 24.05
C THR A 221 -34.22 -40.74 24.78
N LEU A 222 -33.03 -40.85 25.38
CA LEU A 222 -32.61 -42.01 26.17
C LEU A 222 -33.50 -42.19 27.41
N ALA A 223 -33.76 -41.11 28.14
CA ALA A 223 -34.62 -41.13 29.31
C ALA A 223 -36.05 -41.57 28.97
N GLN A 224 -36.59 -41.07 27.85
CA GLN A 224 -37.90 -41.47 27.34
C GLN A 224 -37.93 -42.94 26.91
N GLY A 225 -36.95 -43.38 26.11
CA GLY A 225 -36.86 -44.77 25.62
C GLY A 225 -36.76 -45.78 26.76
N LEU A 226 -35.89 -45.52 27.74
CA LEU A 226 -35.73 -46.37 28.93
C LEU A 226 -37.01 -46.41 29.78
N SER A 227 -37.71 -45.28 29.92
CA SER A 227 -38.99 -45.23 30.64
C SER A 227 -40.06 -46.06 29.93
N SER A 228 -40.12 -46.01 28.60
CA SER A 228 -41.04 -46.83 27.80
C SER A 228 -40.75 -48.32 27.94
N ILE A 229 -39.48 -48.73 27.82
CA ILE A 229 -39.03 -50.12 28.04
C ILE A 229 -39.42 -50.58 29.44
N GLN A 230 -39.22 -49.73 30.46
CA GLN A 230 -39.57 -50.08 31.83
C GLN A 230 -41.09 -50.31 32.00
N LEU A 231 -41.94 -49.51 31.35
CA LEU A 231 -43.40 -49.71 31.36
C LEU A 231 -43.81 -51.01 30.66
N LEU A 232 -43.22 -51.30 29.50
CA LEU A 232 -43.47 -52.53 28.74
C LEU A 232 -43.03 -53.78 29.53
N LEU A 233 -41.86 -53.75 30.15
CA LEU A 233 -41.35 -54.85 30.98
C LEU A 233 -42.22 -55.07 32.22
N ARG A 234 -42.73 -54.01 32.85
CA ARG A 234 -43.70 -54.13 33.96
C ARG A 234 -45.02 -54.76 33.49
N ALA A 235 -45.50 -54.42 32.30
CA ALA A 235 -46.71 -55.02 31.74
C ALA A 235 -46.50 -56.52 31.43
N ALA A 236 -45.34 -56.87 30.85
CA ALA A 236 -44.95 -58.25 30.58
C ALA A 236 -44.79 -59.09 31.87
N GLU A 237 -44.19 -58.53 32.92
CA GLU A 237 -44.06 -59.21 34.23
C GLU A 237 -45.44 -59.55 34.83
N ARG A 238 -46.44 -58.67 34.66
CA ARG A 238 -47.81 -58.88 35.17
C ARG A 238 -48.64 -59.89 34.35
N SER A 239 -48.29 -60.13 33.09
CA SER A 239 -49.02 -61.06 32.22
C SER A 239 -48.45 -62.49 32.22
N LEU A 240 -47.29 -62.71 32.84
CA LEU A 240 -46.67 -64.02 32.99
C LEU A 240 -47.29 -64.83 34.14
N PRO A 241 -47.51 -66.15 33.98
CA PRO A 241 -47.84 -67.04 35.09
C PRO A 241 -46.74 -67.07 36.17
N GLU A 242 -47.09 -67.25 37.45
CA GLU A 242 -46.15 -67.18 38.59
C GLU A 242 -44.90 -68.07 38.45
N ASN A 243 -44.99 -69.19 37.72
CA ASN A 243 -43.91 -70.17 37.55
C ASN A 243 -43.32 -70.24 36.13
N ALA A 244 -43.54 -69.23 35.29
CA ALA A 244 -42.96 -69.23 33.95
C ALA A 244 -41.42 -69.11 34.02
N PRO A 245 -40.65 -69.95 33.28
CA PRO A 245 -39.19 -69.90 33.30
C PRO A 245 -38.61 -68.56 32.79
N ALA A 246 -39.41 -67.74 32.10
CA ALA A 246 -39.04 -66.41 31.63
C ALA A 246 -39.15 -65.30 32.70
N THR A 247 -39.85 -65.52 33.82
CA THR A 247 -40.08 -64.50 34.87
C THR A 247 -38.79 -63.91 35.45
N PRO A 248 -37.74 -64.71 35.78
CA PRO A 248 -36.46 -64.18 36.26
C PRO A 248 -35.76 -63.28 35.21
N HIS A 249 -35.86 -63.63 33.93
CA HIS A 249 -35.24 -62.86 32.84
C HIS A 249 -35.92 -61.50 32.62
N VAL A 250 -37.26 -61.44 32.68
CA VAL A 250 -38.02 -60.18 32.57
C VAL A 250 -37.73 -59.26 33.76
N ARG A 251 -37.63 -59.82 34.97
CA ARG A 251 -37.29 -59.05 36.17
C ARG A 251 -35.86 -58.48 36.08
N ALA A 252 -34.90 -59.28 35.65
CA ALA A 252 -33.52 -58.84 35.44
C ALA A 252 -33.43 -57.72 34.38
N ALA A 253 -34.14 -57.85 33.25
CA ALA A 253 -34.19 -56.82 32.22
C ALA A 253 -34.81 -55.50 32.74
N ARG A 254 -35.84 -55.59 33.59
CA ARG A 254 -36.50 -54.43 34.21
C ARG A 254 -35.59 -53.70 35.18
N GLU A 255 -34.87 -54.44 36.02
CA GLU A 255 -33.88 -53.89 36.95
C GLU A 255 -32.71 -53.22 36.20
N ALA A 256 -32.22 -53.85 35.12
CA ALA A 256 -31.20 -53.25 34.26
C ALA A 256 -31.68 -51.94 33.60
N ALA A 257 -32.90 -51.90 33.07
CA ALA A 257 -33.48 -50.67 32.51
C ALA A 257 -33.66 -49.56 33.57
N GLN A 258 -34.02 -49.94 34.80
CA GLN A 258 -34.16 -49.00 35.92
C GLN A 258 -32.80 -48.43 36.36
N ALA A 259 -31.77 -49.27 36.43
CA ALA A 259 -30.40 -48.85 36.76
C ALA A 259 -29.86 -47.88 35.71
N ASN A 260 -30.01 -48.20 34.43
CA ASN A 260 -29.58 -47.33 33.32
C ASN A 260 -30.31 -45.98 33.32
N LEU A 261 -31.60 -45.94 33.67
CA LEU A 261 -32.36 -44.68 33.79
C LEU A 261 -31.89 -43.83 34.98
N ALA A 262 -31.56 -44.47 36.11
CA ALA A 262 -31.06 -43.78 37.29
C ALA A 262 -29.66 -43.19 37.03
N GLU A 263 -28.79 -43.93 36.36
CA GLU A 263 -27.46 -43.48 35.95
C GLU A 263 -27.54 -42.30 34.99
N ALA A 264 -28.38 -42.40 33.95
CA ALA A 264 -28.63 -41.31 33.02
C ALA A 264 -29.07 -40.03 33.77
N ARG A 265 -30.05 -40.11 34.68
CA ARG A 265 -30.52 -38.95 35.46
C ARG A 265 -29.44 -38.37 36.38
N SER A 266 -28.54 -39.20 36.89
CA SER A 266 -27.41 -38.75 37.72
C SER A 266 -26.42 -37.92 36.90
N PHE A 267 -26.13 -38.30 35.66
CA PHE A 267 -25.25 -37.54 34.78
C PHE A 267 -25.78 -36.13 34.47
N VAL A 268 -27.10 -35.94 34.32
CA VAL A 268 -27.69 -34.61 34.15
C VAL A 268 -27.48 -33.73 35.38
N ARG A 269 -27.74 -34.27 36.57
CA ARG A 269 -27.56 -33.52 37.82
C ARG A 269 -26.10 -33.09 38.05
N ALA A 270 -25.14 -33.86 37.54
CA ALA A 270 -23.72 -33.52 37.63
C ALA A 270 -23.28 -32.43 36.63
N LEU A 271 -24.04 -32.22 35.55
CA LEU A 271 -23.76 -31.21 34.52
C LEU A 271 -24.55 -29.91 34.73
N THR A 272 -25.64 -29.93 35.48
CA THR A 272 -26.34 -28.71 35.92
C THR A 272 -25.58 -28.06 37.08
N PRO A 273 -25.14 -26.79 36.98
CA PRO A 273 -24.50 -26.10 38.09
C PRO A 273 -25.44 -26.08 39.32
N PRO A 274 -24.91 -26.16 40.56
CA PRO A 274 -25.75 -25.96 41.73
C PRO A 274 -26.30 -24.53 41.70
N ASP A 275 -27.63 -24.41 41.67
CA ASP A 275 -28.31 -23.12 41.83
C ASP A 275 -27.86 -22.52 43.17
N LEU A 276 -27.27 -21.31 43.08
CA LEU A 276 -26.93 -20.46 44.23
C LEU A 276 -28.15 -19.67 44.68
#